data_AF-A0A4U6XPV7-F1
#
_entry.id   AF-A0A4U6XPV7-F1
#
_cell.length_a   1.000
_cell.length_b   1.000
_cell.length_c   1.000
_cell.angle_alpha   90.00
_cell.angle_beta   90.00
_cell.angle_gamma   90.00
#
_symmetry.space_group_name_H-M   'P 1'
#
loop_
_entity.id
_entity.type
_entity.pdbx_description
1 polymer ?
#
loop_
_entity_poly.entity_id
_entity_poly.type
_entity_poly.pdbx_seq_one_letter_code
_entity_poly.pdbx_strand_id
1 'polypeptide(L)'
;MIAMFGVTGTGLHVIKGIQNGGKKPRWGLDQWDRVSASYMCSFLVFTVLTKLSFTAKYVPPEVFMMDRDRRLTGDLRGQIGNHEAPPGFELNNPWRVGLHPV
;
A
#
# COMPACT_ATOMS: atom_id res chain seq x y z
N MET A 1 8.61 -20.47 -27.94
CA MET A 1 8.06 -19.30 -27.22
C MET A 1 7.05 -19.67 -26.12
N ILE A 2 6.14 -20.60 -26.36
CA ILE A 2 5.07 -21.00 -25.40
C ILE A 2 5.62 -21.40 -24.02
N ALA A 3 6.71 -22.17 -23.97
CA ALA A 3 7.32 -22.62 -22.71
C ALA A 3 7.74 -21.46 -21.80
N MET A 4 8.32 -20.39 -22.35
CA MET A 4 8.82 -19.27 -21.55
C MET A 4 7.67 -18.46 -20.97
N PHE A 5 6.64 -18.16 -21.77
CA PHE A 5 5.43 -17.52 -21.28
C PHE A 5 4.70 -18.37 -20.24
N GLY A 6 4.71 -19.70 -20.40
CA GLY A 6 4.16 -20.63 -19.40
C GLY A 6 4.90 -20.55 -18.07
N VAL A 7 6.23 -20.65 -18.08
CA VAL A 7 7.06 -20.59 -16.85
C VAL A 7 6.97 -19.22 -16.19
N THR A 8 7.09 -18.13 -16.95
CA THR A 8 6.99 -16.77 -16.40
C THR A 8 5.59 -16.47 -15.86
N GLY A 9 4.53 -16.87 -16.59
CA GLY A 9 3.15 -16.65 -16.18
C GLY A 9 2.79 -17.39 -14.89
N THR A 10 3.16 -18.68 -14.80
CA THR A 10 2.92 -19.50 -13.60
C THR A 10 3.78 -19.04 -12.42
N GLY A 11 5.06 -18.72 -12.65
CA GLY A 11 5.95 -18.17 -11.63
C GLY A 11 5.41 -16.87 -11.02
N LEU A 12 4.96 -15.94 -11.88
CA LEU A 12 4.37 -14.67 -11.42
C LEU A 12 3.05 -14.89 -10.67
N HIS A 13 2.22 -15.85 -11.10
CA HIS A 13 0.97 -16.18 -10.41
C HIS A 13 1.23 -16.68 -8.98
N VAL A 14 2.21 -17.57 -8.80
CA VAL A 14 2.58 -18.11 -7.49
C VAL A 14 3.14 -17.02 -6.58
N ILE A 15 4.09 -16.22 -7.07
CA ILE A 15 4.68 -15.13 -6.28
C ILE A 15 3.60 -14.13 -5.84
N LYS A 16 2.68 -13.75 -6.73
CA LYS A 16 1.54 -12.89 -6.38
C LYS A 16 0.63 -13.53 -5.35
N GLY A 17 0.41 -14.85 -5.40
CA GLY A 17 -0.33 -15.57 -4.37
C GLY A 17 0.35 -15.45 -3.01
N ILE A 18 1.64 -15.75 -2.93
CA ILE A 18 2.42 -15.71 -1.69
C ILE A 18 2.45 -14.30 -1.09
N GLN A 19 2.70 -13.27 -1.92
CA GLN A 19 2.73 -11.87 -1.47
C GLN A 19 1.39 -11.37 -0.91
N ASN A 20 0.28 -12.00 -1.30
CA ASN A 20 -1.07 -11.61 -0.90
C ASN A 20 -1.67 -12.56 0.15
N GLY A 21 -0.84 -13.36 0.84
CA GLY A 21 -1.32 -14.32 1.85
C GLY A 21 -2.20 -15.42 1.26
N GLY A 22 -1.90 -15.86 0.04
CA GLY A 22 -2.66 -16.86 -0.71
C GLY A 22 -3.89 -16.32 -1.43
N LYS A 23 -4.23 -15.03 -1.27
CA LYS A 23 -5.39 -14.41 -1.91
C LYS A 23 -5.05 -13.86 -3.29
N LYS A 24 -6.05 -13.77 -4.17
CA LYS A 24 -5.88 -13.15 -5.50
C LYS A 24 -5.53 -11.66 -5.36
N PRO A 25 -4.65 -11.12 -6.22
CA PRO A 25 -4.39 -9.68 -6.26
C PRO A 25 -5.65 -8.92 -6.67
N ARG A 26 -5.88 -7.76 -6.05
CA ARG A 26 -6.99 -6.86 -6.40
C ARG A 26 -6.57 -5.94 -7.54
N TRP A 27 -7.48 -5.68 -8.46
CA TRP A 27 -7.30 -4.82 -9.63
C TRP A 27 -8.43 -3.78 -9.64
N GLY A 28 -8.20 -2.61 -10.25
CA GLY A 28 -9.22 -1.56 -10.33
C GLY A 28 -9.61 -0.93 -8.99
N LEU A 29 -8.69 -0.89 -8.02
CA LEU A 29 -8.91 -0.24 -6.72
C LEU A 29 -9.35 1.21 -6.92
N ASP A 30 -10.38 1.68 -6.23
CA ASP A 30 -10.89 3.05 -6.32
C ASP A 30 -10.34 3.94 -5.19
N GLN A 31 -10.95 5.09 -4.88
CA GLN A 31 -10.51 5.95 -3.77
C GLN A 31 -10.98 5.42 -2.40
N TRP A 32 -12.07 4.68 -2.35
CA TRP A 32 -12.54 4.06 -1.10
C TRP A 32 -11.58 2.94 -0.68
N ASP A 33 -11.09 2.22 -1.67
CA ASP A 33 -9.95 1.36 -1.56
C ASP A 33 -8.67 2.21 -1.32
N ARG A 34 -8.10 2.99 -2.24
CA ARG A 34 -6.76 3.64 -2.05
C ARG A 34 -6.72 4.74 -0.97
N VAL A 35 -5.68 4.82 -0.11
CA VAL A 35 -5.40 6.11 0.59
C VAL A 35 -4.91 7.12 -0.43
N SER A 36 -5.58 8.26 -0.47
CA SER A 36 -5.23 9.45 -1.23
C SER A 36 -3.87 10.01 -0.78
N ALA A 37 -2.80 9.63 -1.48
CA ALA A 37 -1.57 10.42 -1.50
C ALA A 37 -1.73 11.53 -2.54
N SER A 38 -2.57 12.53 -2.25
CA SER A 38 -2.64 13.76 -3.03
C SER A 38 -1.47 14.68 -2.69
N TYR A 39 -0.22 14.21 -2.73
CA TYR A 39 0.97 15.04 -2.52
C TYR A 39 2.20 14.46 -3.22
N MET A 40 2.17 14.36 -4.56
CA MET A 40 3.39 14.26 -5.37
C MET A 40 3.11 14.92 -6.74
N CYS A 41 2.98 16.24 -6.74
CA CYS A 41 3.11 17.05 -7.95
C CYS A 41 4.16 18.14 -7.67
N SER A 42 5.15 18.26 -8.54
CA SER A 42 6.20 19.28 -8.58
C SER A 42 7.27 19.27 -7.47
N PHE A 43 8.33 18.48 -7.68
CA PHE A 43 9.67 18.84 -7.19
C PHE A 43 10.73 18.50 -8.24
N LEU A 44 10.65 19.17 -9.39
CA LEU A 44 11.69 19.15 -10.44
C LEU A 44 12.44 20.49 -10.51
N VAL A 45 12.66 21.17 -9.37
CA VAL A 45 13.31 22.50 -9.36
C VAL A 45 14.55 22.57 -8.45
N PHE A 46 14.86 21.56 -7.63
CA PHE A 46 15.92 21.65 -6.63
C PHE A 46 17.13 20.73 -6.87
N THR A 47 17.61 20.67 -8.11
CA THR A 47 18.77 19.84 -8.48
C THR A 47 19.91 20.69 -9.01
N VAL A 48 20.45 21.63 -8.21
CA VAL A 48 21.66 22.35 -8.65
C VAL A 48 22.84 22.35 -7.66
N LEU A 49 22.71 22.36 -6.32
CA LEU A 49 23.94 22.57 -5.50
C LEU A 49 24.11 21.86 -4.14
N THR A 50 23.31 20.86 -3.75
CA THR A 50 23.57 20.16 -2.47
C THR A 50 23.53 18.64 -2.62
N LYS A 51 24.67 17.98 -2.37
CA LYS A 51 24.75 16.53 -2.19
C LYS A 51 24.13 16.12 -0.85
N LEU A 52 22.82 16.31 -0.71
CA LEU A 52 22.03 15.68 0.34
C LEU A 52 20.85 14.99 -0.32
N SER A 53 21.06 13.76 -0.77
CA SER A 53 19.99 12.90 -1.27
C SER A 53 19.08 12.52 -0.10
N PHE A 54 18.14 13.38 0.25
CA PHE A 54 16.99 12.98 1.05
C PHE A 54 16.16 12.05 0.17
N THR A 55 16.30 10.75 0.40
CA THR A 55 15.45 9.74 -0.22
C THR A 55 14.04 9.95 0.32
N ALA A 56 13.25 10.77 -0.37
CA ALA A 56 11.81 10.80 -0.19
C ALA A 56 11.31 9.40 -0.56
N LYS A 57 11.17 8.54 0.46
CA LYS A 57 10.60 7.22 0.28
C LYS A 57 9.18 7.43 -0.23
N TYR A 58 8.94 6.94 -1.43
CA TYR A 58 7.60 6.60 -1.89
C TYR A 58 6.95 5.73 -0.82
N VAL A 59 6.12 6.33 0.04
CA VAL A 59 5.27 5.58 0.94
C VAL A 59 4.13 5.09 0.06
N PRO A 60 4.01 3.77 -0.18
CA PRO A 60 2.93 3.28 -1.01
C PRO A 60 1.60 3.76 -0.43
N PRO A 61 0.61 4.11 -1.27
CA PRO A 61 -0.75 4.34 -0.80
C PRO A 61 -1.26 3.00 -0.27
N GLU A 62 -1.06 2.77 1.01
CA GLU A 62 -1.80 1.75 1.71
C GLU A 62 -3.29 2.16 1.56
N VAL A 63 -4.18 1.22 1.35
CA VAL A 63 -5.53 1.48 0.82
C VAL A 63 -6.43 1.86 2.02
N PHE A 64 -7.19 2.97 2.10
CA PHE A 64 -7.94 3.40 3.31
C PHE A 64 -8.70 2.23 3.97
N MET A 65 -9.41 1.45 3.17
CA MET A 65 -10.05 0.21 3.62
C MET A 65 -9.07 -0.93 3.93
N MET A 66 -7.99 -1.14 3.17
CA MET A 66 -6.98 -2.17 3.53
C MET A 66 -6.10 -1.77 4.73
N ASP A 67 -5.84 -0.49 4.96
CA ASP A 67 -5.16 0.09 6.12
C ASP A 67 -5.99 -0.17 7.36
N ARG A 68 -7.30 0.07 7.25
CA ARG A 68 -8.27 -0.33 8.27
C ARG A 68 -8.22 -1.84 8.51
N ASP A 69 -8.30 -2.67 7.47
CA ASP A 69 -8.30 -4.13 7.61
C ASP A 69 -6.99 -4.66 8.21
N ARG A 70 -5.85 -4.06 7.84
CA ARG A 70 -4.53 -4.34 8.41
C ARG A 70 -4.46 -3.91 9.87
N ARG A 71 -5.09 -2.80 10.26
CA ARG A 71 -5.21 -2.36 11.66
C ARG A 71 -6.13 -3.26 12.49
N LEU A 72 -7.13 -3.89 11.87
CA LEU A 72 -8.02 -4.85 12.52
C LEU A 72 -7.39 -6.24 12.66
N THR A 73 -6.59 -6.68 11.68
CA THR A 73 -6.12 -8.07 11.62
C THR A 73 -4.62 -8.24 11.86
N GLY A 74 -3.82 -7.17 11.73
CA GLY A 74 -2.35 -7.23 11.76
C GLY A 74 -1.71 -7.69 10.44
N ASP A 75 -2.46 -8.38 9.59
CA ASP A 75 -2.00 -8.90 8.29
C ASP A 75 -2.36 -8.00 7.10
N LEU A 76 -1.47 -7.94 6.11
CA LEU A 76 -1.64 -7.18 4.85
C LEU A 76 -2.93 -7.52 4.08
N ARG A 77 -3.45 -8.74 4.24
CA ARG A 77 -4.67 -9.23 3.57
C ARG A 77 -5.59 -10.00 4.53
N GLY A 78 -5.45 -9.76 5.83
CA GLY A 78 -6.33 -10.32 6.84
C GLY A 78 -7.79 -9.91 6.61
N GLN A 79 -8.72 -10.80 6.94
CA GLN A 79 -10.16 -10.51 6.99
C GLN A 79 -10.67 -11.09 8.30
N ILE A 80 -11.47 -10.32 9.03
CA ILE A 80 -12.05 -10.73 10.30
C ILE A 80 -13.54 -10.39 10.29
N GLY A 81 -14.37 -11.32 10.76
CA GLY A 81 -15.84 -11.20 10.77
C GLY A 81 -16.44 -11.09 12.18
N ASN A 82 -15.61 -10.81 13.19
CA ASN A 82 -16.06 -10.69 14.58
C ASN A 82 -16.98 -9.47 14.74
N HIS A 83 -18.00 -9.60 15.59
CA HIS A 83 -18.94 -8.49 15.85
C HIS A 83 -18.31 -7.36 16.67
N GLU A 84 -17.26 -7.66 17.43
CA GLU A 84 -16.54 -6.72 18.29
C GLU A 84 -15.10 -6.57 17.79
N ALA A 85 -14.60 -5.33 17.78
CA ALA A 85 -13.26 -5.02 17.34
C ALA A 85 -12.21 -5.54 18.36
N PRO A 86 -10.99 -5.89 17.91
CA PRO A 86 -9.96 -6.34 18.83
C PRO A 86 -9.57 -5.21 19.80
N PRO A 87 -9.22 -5.55 21.06
CA PRO A 87 -8.75 -4.57 22.04
C PRO A 87 -7.56 -3.77 21.50
N GLY A 88 -7.57 -2.45 21.73
CA GLY A 88 -6.51 -1.54 21.25
C GLY A 88 -6.72 -0.97 19.84
N PHE A 89 -7.70 -1.46 19.07
CA PHE A 89 -8.10 -0.83 17.80
C PHE A 89 -8.52 0.63 17.99
N GLU A 90 -9.16 0.93 19.12
CA GLU A 90 -9.59 2.28 19.52
C GLU A 90 -8.46 3.30 19.54
N LEU A 91 -7.25 2.85 19.89
CA LEU A 91 -6.09 3.72 20.11
C LEU A 91 -5.15 3.76 18.89
N ASN A 92 -5.38 2.94 17.86
CA ASN A 92 -4.42 2.78 16.76
C ASN A 92 -4.67 3.72 15.57
N ASN A 93 -5.57 4.69 15.69
CA ASN A 93 -5.94 5.57 14.58
C ASN A 93 -4.82 6.58 14.23
N PRO A 94 -4.11 6.43 13.10
CA PRO A 94 -3.04 7.33 12.74
C PRO A 94 -3.59 8.52 11.97
N TRP A 95 -3.24 9.73 12.40
CA TRP A 95 -3.46 10.93 11.62
C TRP A 95 -2.23 11.19 10.74
N ARG A 96 -2.44 11.19 9.42
CA ARG A 96 -1.38 11.49 8.46
C ARG A 96 -1.14 13.01 8.47
N VAL A 97 0.09 13.42 8.73
CA VAL A 97 0.49 14.83 8.63
C VAL A 97 0.87 15.13 7.19
N GLY A 98 0.09 15.98 6.53
CA GLY A 98 0.40 16.49 5.19
C GLY A 98 1.26 17.73 5.27
N LEU A 99 2.31 17.81 4.45
CA LEU A 99 3.01 19.07 4.23
C LEU A 99 2.16 19.91 3.29
N HIS A 100 1.52 20.96 3.81
CA HIS A 100 0.91 21.98 2.97
C HIS A 100 2.01 22.96 2.56
N PRO A 101 2.37 23.07 1.27
CA PRO A 101 3.27 24.14 0.83
C PRO A 101 2.57 25.48 1.08
N VAL A 102 3.24 26.38 1.79
CA VAL A 102 2.77 27.76 2.02
C VAL A 102 3.10 28.61 0.80
#